data_AF-A0A846E1M4-F1
#
_entry.id   AF-A0A846E1M4-F1
#
_cell.length_a   1.000
_cell.length_b   1.000
_cell.length_c   1.000
_cell.angle_alpha   90.00
_cell.angle_beta   90.00
_cell.angle_gamma   90.00
#
_symmetry.space_group_name_H-M   'P 1'
#
loop_
_entity.id
_entity.type
_entity.pdbx_description
1 polymer ?
#
loop_
_entity_poly.entity_id
_entity_poly.type
_entity_poly.pdbx_seq_one_letter_code
_entity_poly.pdbx_strand_id
1 'polypeptide(L)'
;MERSLELYSDGHLYEFQNDQPFKVTETQGQVDRLIEALRFSIATTFTIAPPEKIPPEVPEARGSRHLNLAGFKLLTAFEGCELSAYDDGGGVWTIGYGHTSGVYPGMKITQAEAETRLREDLEKFETYVENAVQVSLSDNQFSALVCFCFNVGPGTEGFGGSTLLRLLNQGNYQGSADEFPRWNKVNGKPWLGLTRRRLAEQALFLDRPWEPFLTYEETNIRVLKLTDPLMQGEDVRQLQAALKRAGMAIEADGYFGKGTETAVKQFQAQKSLNADGIVGDEARKQLGL
;
A
#
# COMPACT_ATOMS: atom_id res chain seq x y z
N MET A 1 3.97 -47.00 -1.96
CA MET A 1 4.67 -46.11 -1.02
C MET A 1 4.28 -44.71 -1.39
N GLU A 2 3.62 -44.03 -0.46
CA GLU A 2 3.18 -42.66 -0.67
C GLU A 2 4.39 -41.73 -0.54
N ARG A 3 4.55 -40.85 -1.51
CA ARG A 3 5.62 -39.85 -1.53
C ARG A 3 4.96 -38.48 -1.67
N SER A 4 5.41 -37.54 -0.88
CA SER A 4 5.00 -36.15 -0.96
C SER A 4 6.21 -35.23 -0.98
N LEU A 5 6.00 -34.03 -1.52
CA LEU A 5 6.97 -32.96 -1.57
C LEU A 5 6.37 -31.79 -0.81
N GLU A 6 7.11 -31.24 0.15
CA GLU A 6 6.70 -30.09 0.94
C GLU A 6 7.77 -29.00 0.85
N LEU A 7 7.32 -27.76 0.62
CA LEU A 7 8.14 -26.57 0.47
C LEU A 7 8.06 -25.77 1.76
N TYR A 8 9.20 -25.46 2.37
CA TYR A 8 9.26 -24.73 3.63
C TYR A 8 9.85 -23.34 3.41
N SER A 9 9.42 -22.36 4.22
CA SER A 9 9.84 -20.95 4.12
C SER A 9 11.27 -20.68 4.61
N ASP A 10 12.03 -21.73 4.88
CA ASP A 10 13.44 -21.69 5.22
C ASP A 10 14.33 -21.97 4.00
N GLY A 11 13.76 -21.98 2.79
CA GLY A 11 14.48 -22.20 1.54
C GLY A 11 14.72 -23.68 1.18
N HIS A 12 14.08 -24.62 1.88
CA HIS A 12 14.29 -26.06 1.66
C HIS A 12 13.06 -26.77 1.06
N LEU A 13 13.34 -27.76 0.21
CA LEU A 13 12.36 -28.73 -0.31
C LEU A 13 12.55 -30.06 0.43
N TYR A 14 11.48 -30.56 1.05
CA TYR A 14 11.46 -31.83 1.77
C TYR A 14 10.71 -32.88 0.96
N GLU A 15 11.34 -34.04 0.78
CA GLU A 15 10.70 -35.23 0.22
C GLU A 15 10.35 -36.19 1.36
N PHE A 16 9.09 -36.59 1.44
CA PHE A 16 8.58 -37.52 2.45
C PHE A 16 8.27 -38.88 1.83
N GLN A 17 8.46 -39.92 2.63
CA GLN A 17 8.06 -41.29 2.31
C GLN A 17 7.43 -41.89 3.56
N ASN A 18 6.15 -42.27 3.47
CA ASN A 18 5.34 -42.72 4.62
C ASN A 18 5.43 -41.73 5.80
N ASP A 19 5.19 -40.44 5.53
CA ASP A 19 5.21 -39.33 6.50
C ASP A 19 6.54 -39.14 7.25
N GLN A 20 7.64 -39.68 6.71
CA GLN A 20 8.98 -39.44 7.21
C GLN A 20 9.81 -38.70 6.16
N PRO A 21 10.44 -37.56 6.50
CA PRO A 21 11.30 -36.85 5.57
C PRO A 21 12.52 -37.72 5.30
N PHE A 22 12.75 -38.06 4.04
CA PHE A 22 13.87 -38.92 3.63
C PHE A 22 14.92 -38.15 2.82
N LYS A 23 14.59 -36.95 2.33
CA LYS A 23 15.54 -36.08 1.63
C LYS A 23 15.17 -34.61 1.83
N VAL A 24 16.20 -33.80 2.06
CA VAL A 24 16.10 -32.33 2.15
C VAL A 24 17.03 -31.73 1.11
N THR A 25 16.55 -30.78 0.33
CA THR A 25 17.33 -30.10 -0.70
C THR A 25 17.32 -28.60 -0.44
N GLU A 26 18.50 -28.01 -0.27
CA GLU A 26 18.65 -26.55 -0.20
C GLU A 26 18.55 -25.95 -1.59
N THR A 27 17.68 -24.94 -1.73
CA THR A 27 17.29 -24.43 -3.04
C THR A 27 17.86 -23.05 -3.37
N GLN A 28 18.79 -22.55 -2.55
CA GLN A 28 19.42 -21.24 -2.73
C GLN A 28 18.40 -20.09 -2.84
N GLY A 29 17.32 -20.16 -2.07
CA GLY A 29 16.23 -19.18 -2.08
C GLY A 29 15.27 -19.29 -3.27
N GLN A 30 15.40 -20.31 -4.14
CA GLN A 30 14.44 -20.54 -5.22
C GLN A 30 13.09 -21.03 -4.71
N VAL A 31 13.05 -21.75 -3.58
CA VAL A 31 11.80 -22.12 -2.92
C VAL A 31 11.05 -20.90 -2.41
N ASP A 32 11.72 -19.87 -1.90
CA ASP A 32 11.05 -18.64 -1.48
C ASP A 32 10.43 -17.93 -2.69
N ARG A 33 11.13 -17.87 -3.82
CA ARG A 33 10.56 -17.34 -5.08
C ARG A 33 9.39 -18.17 -5.59
N LEU A 34 9.44 -19.48 -5.42
CA LEU A 34 8.36 -20.38 -5.80
C LEU A 34 7.16 -20.25 -4.87
N ILE A 35 7.36 -20.21 -3.54
CA ILE A 35 6.32 -19.94 -2.55
C ILE A 35 5.68 -18.59 -2.82
N GLU A 36 6.47 -17.56 -3.11
CA GLU A 36 5.98 -16.25 -3.53
C GLU A 36 5.15 -16.34 -4.82
N ALA A 37 5.65 -16.99 -5.88
CA ALA A 37 4.89 -17.18 -7.12
C ALA A 37 3.58 -17.96 -6.91
N LEU A 38 3.59 -18.97 -6.03
CA LEU A 38 2.45 -19.81 -5.72
C LEU A 38 1.43 -19.10 -4.82
N ARG A 39 1.87 -18.27 -3.87
CA ARG A 39 1.00 -17.45 -3.01
C ARG A 39 0.05 -16.58 -3.81
N PHE A 40 0.46 -16.15 -5.00
CA PHE A 40 -0.31 -15.26 -5.86
C PHE A 40 -0.92 -15.96 -7.09
N SER A 41 -0.79 -17.28 -7.19
CA SER A 41 -1.33 -18.02 -8.33
C SER A 41 -2.79 -18.42 -8.09
N ILE A 42 -3.66 -18.11 -9.05
CA ILE A 42 -5.05 -18.62 -9.10
C ILE A 42 -5.14 -20.04 -9.69
N ALA A 43 -4.00 -20.60 -10.12
CA ALA A 43 -3.97 -21.92 -10.71
C ALA A 43 -4.27 -22.98 -9.65
N THR A 44 -5.25 -23.85 -9.94
CA THR A 44 -5.61 -24.98 -9.08
C THR A 44 -4.77 -26.22 -9.36
N THR A 45 -3.99 -26.20 -10.45
CA THR A 45 -3.07 -27.27 -10.82
C THR A 45 -1.75 -26.68 -11.33
N PHE A 46 -0.64 -27.31 -10.94
CA PHE A 46 0.70 -26.91 -11.34
C PHE A 46 1.37 -28.10 -12.02
N THR A 47 1.97 -27.86 -13.19
CA THR A 47 2.72 -28.89 -13.92
C THR A 47 4.17 -28.48 -13.99
N ILE A 48 5.06 -29.33 -13.47
CA ILE A 48 6.51 -29.14 -13.65
C ILE A 48 6.85 -29.70 -15.03
N ALA A 49 7.15 -28.80 -15.96
CA ALA A 49 7.63 -29.21 -17.28
C ALA A 49 9.05 -29.81 -17.17
N PRO A 50 9.38 -30.83 -17.98
CA PRO A 50 10.74 -31.38 -18.01
C PRO A 50 11.74 -30.31 -18.47
N PRO A 51 13.00 -30.34 -17.98
CA PRO A 51 13.99 -29.27 -18.17
C PRO A 51 14.38 -29.03 -19.64
N GLU A 52 14.13 -30.00 -20.50
CA GLU A 52 14.40 -29.94 -21.95
C GLU A 52 13.28 -29.22 -22.74
N LYS A 53 12.13 -28.97 -22.10
CA LYS A 53 11.01 -28.28 -22.74
C LYS A 53 11.29 -26.78 -22.78
N ILE A 54 11.71 -26.30 -23.94
CA ILE A 54 11.85 -24.86 -24.21
C ILE A 54 10.46 -24.21 -24.01
N PRO A 55 10.31 -23.20 -23.13
CA PRO A 55 9.06 -22.48 -23.00
C PRO A 55 8.65 -21.91 -24.36
N PRO A 56 7.36 -21.94 -24.71
CA PRO A 56 6.91 -21.22 -25.89
C PRO A 56 7.36 -19.76 -25.77
N GLU A 57 7.85 -19.18 -26.86
CA GLU A 57 8.11 -17.75 -26.93
C GLU A 57 6.76 -17.04 -26.81
N VAL A 58 6.46 -16.56 -25.61
CA VAL A 58 5.28 -15.74 -25.36
C VAL A 58 5.71 -14.30 -25.63
N PRO A 59 5.18 -13.63 -26.67
CA PRO A 59 5.33 -12.19 -26.78
C PRO A 59 4.81 -11.60 -25.46
N GLU A 60 5.59 -10.79 -24.74
CA GLU A 60 5.07 -10.03 -23.59
C GLU A 60 3.82 -9.28 -24.08
N ALA A 61 2.65 -9.81 -23.76
CA ALA A 61 1.40 -9.20 -24.15
C ALA A 61 1.26 -7.93 -23.31
N ARG A 62 1.13 -6.77 -23.96
CA ARG A 62 0.61 -5.57 -23.29
C ARG A 62 -0.70 -5.97 -22.59
N GLY A 63 -0.70 -5.96 -21.26
CA GLY A 63 -1.85 -6.32 -20.41
C GLY A 63 -1.66 -7.50 -19.44
N SER A 64 -0.44 -8.04 -19.25
CA SER A 64 -0.19 -9.13 -18.27
C SER A 64 0.63 -8.72 -17.05
N ARG A 65 1.00 -7.44 -16.92
CA ARG A 65 1.76 -6.96 -15.76
C ARG A 65 0.80 -6.72 -14.60
N HIS A 66 1.05 -7.42 -13.51
CA HIS A 66 0.36 -7.22 -12.25
C HIS A 66 1.28 -6.51 -11.27
N LEU A 67 0.66 -5.74 -10.40
CA LEU A 67 1.31 -5.12 -9.26
C LEU A 67 1.99 -6.20 -8.39
N ASN A 68 3.28 -6.03 -8.16
CA ASN A 68 4.09 -6.99 -7.43
C ASN A 68 3.82 -6.92 -5.91
N LEU A 69 4.44 -7.81 -5.13
CA LEU A 69 4.19 -7.86 -3.68
C LEU A 69 4.58 -6.56 -2.96
N ALA A 70 5.66 -5.89 -3.38
CA ALA A 70 6.08 -4.63 -2.76
C ALA A 70 5.02 -3.53 -2.97
N GLY A 71 4.52 -3.40 -4.21
CA GLY A 71 3.39 -2.52 -4.50
C GLY A 71 2.11 -2.90 -3.76
N PHE A 72 1.82 -4.20 -3.64
CA PHE A 72 0.62 -4.68 -2.95
C PHE A 72 0.66 -4.31 -1.46
N LYS A 73 1.79 -4.54 -0.81
CA LYS A 73 2.01 -4.15 0.58
C LYS A 73 1.95 -2.64 0.77
N LEU A 74 2.53 -1.87 -0.15
CA LEU A 74 2.46 -0.41 -0.11
C LEU A 74 1.02 0.07 -0.20
N LEU A 75 0.29 -0.37 -1.22
CA LEU A 75 -1.09 0.05 -1.45
C LEU A 75 -1.98 -0.30 -0.24
N THR A 76 -1.95 -1.56 0.19
CA THR A 76 -2.77 -2.04 1.31
C THR A 76 -2.44 -1.33 2.63
N ALA A 77 -1.19 -0.91 2.84
CA ALA A 77 -0.80 -0.12 4.01
C ALA A 77 -1.42 1.28 4.04
N PHE A 78 -1.67 1.90 2.88
CA PHE A 78 -2.28 3.23 2.79
C PHE A 78 -3.81 3.23 2.67
N GLU A 79 -4.41 2.20 2.06
CA GLU A 79 -5.88 2.13 1.92
C GLU A 79 -6.59 1.68 3.21
N GLY A 80 -5.95 0.84 4.03
CA GLY A 80 -6.60 0.21 5.18
C GLY A 80 -7.65 -0.84 4.77
N CYS A 81 -8.01 -1.75 5.68
CA CYS A 81 -8.94 -2.85 5.38
C CYS A 81 -10.04 -2.96 6.44
N GLU A 82 -11.30 -2.94 5.99
CA GLU A 82 -12.47 -3.16 6.84
C GLU A 82 -13.18 -4.47 6.49
N LEU A 83 -13.11 -5.46 7.37
CA LEU A 83 -13.65 -6.81 7.11
C LEU A 83 -15.17 -6.93 7.28
N SER A 84 -15.81 -5.86 7.77
CA SER A 84 -17.27 -5.76 7.86
C SER A 84 -17.73 -4.56 7.03
N ALA A 85 -18.80 -4.74 6.26
CA ALA A 85 -19.35 -3.67 5.44
C ALA A 85 -19.75 -2.46 6.30
N TYR A 86 -19.39 -1.27 5.84
CA TYR A 86 -19.72 0.01 6.46
C TYR A 86 -20.33 0.98 5.44
N ASP A 87 -21.16 1.91 5.91
CA ASP A 87 -21.63 3.04 5.10
C ASP A 87 -20.53 4.10 5.08
N ASP A 88 -20.11 4.51 3.88
CA ASP A 88 -19.08 5.54 3.69
C ASP A 88 -19.55 6.96 4.08
N GLY A 89 -20.82 7.11 4.47
CA GLY A 89 -21.47 8.37 4.81
C GLY A 89 -22.11 9.07 3.61
N GLY A 90 -21.91 8.53 2.41
CA GLY A 90 -22.56 8.91 1.16
C GLY A 90 -23.69 7.96 0.75
N GLY A 91 -24.00 6.94 1.57
CA GLY A 91 -25.00 5.92 1.26
C GLY A 91 -24.47 4.80 0.37
N VAL A 92 -23.14 4.69 0.21
CA VAL A 92 -22.50 3.61 -0.53
C VAL A 92 -21.89 2.63 0.48
N TRP A 93 -22.35 1.38 0.43
CA TRP A 93 -21.78 0.32 1.25
C TRP A 93 -20.39 -0.05 0.73
N THR A 94 -19.42 -0.07 1.64
CA THR A 94 -18.00 -0.28 1.35
C THR A 94 -17.43 -1.39 2.24
N ILE A 95 -16.51 -2.19 1.71
CA ILE A 95 -15.83 -3.28 2.46
C ILE A 95 -14.40 -3.50 1.94
N GLY A 96 -13.56 -4.15 2.74
CA GLY A 96 -12.17 -4.43 2.39
C GLY A 96 -11.36 -3.15 2.21
N TYR A 97 -10.63 -3.06 1.09
CA TYR A 97 -9.79 -1.92 0.72
C TYR A 97 -10.54 -0.86 -0.11
N GLY A 98 -11.78 -0.55 0.27
CA GLY A 98 -12.62 0.42 -0.46
C GLY A 98 -13.49 -0.17 -1.58
N HIS A 99 -13.73 -1.49 -1.57
CA HIS A 99 -14.60 -2.16 -2.55
C HIS A 99 -16.08 -1.82 -2.31
N THR A 100 -16.82 -1.50 -3.37
CA THR A 100 -18.24 -1.09 -3.28
C THR A 100 -19.18 -1.95 -4.12
N SER A 101 -18.67 -2.68 -5.10
CA SER A 101 -19.50 -3.48 -6.01
C SER A 101 -20.15 -4.65 -5.29
N GLY A 102 -21.48 -4.71 -5.29
CA GLY A 102 -22.23 -5.81 -4.69
C GLY A 102 -22.14 -5.90 -3.16
N VAL A 103 -21.70 -4.84 -2.49
CA VAL A 103 -21.62 -4.79 -1.02
C VAL A 103 -23.00 -4.44 -0.44
N TYR A 104 -23.38 -5.13 0.65
CA TYR A 104 -24.67 -4.96 1.31
C TYR A 104 -24.53 -4.90 2.84
N PRO A 105 -25.49 -4.30 3.56
CA PRO A 105 -25.45 -4.20 5.02
C PRO A 105 -25.27 -5.57 5.69
N GLY A 106 -24.32 -5.66 6.62
CA GLY A 106 -24.04 -6.88 7.38
C GLY A 106 -23.15 -7.90 6.67
N MET A 107 -22.71 -7.63 5.44
CA MET A 107 -21.70 -8.44 4.76
C MET A 107 -20.39 -8.45 5.55
N LYS A 108 -19.77 -9.62 5.66
CA LYS A 108 -18.45 -9.83 6.26
C LYS A 108 -17.58 -10.65 5.32
N ILE A 109 -16.29 -10.35 5.31
CA ILE A 109 -15.30 -11.06 4.51
C ILE A 109 -14.06 -11.38 5.36
N THR A 110 -13.33 -12.40 4.95
CA THR A 110 -11.99 -12.71 5.43
C THR A 110 -10.97 -11.77 4.81
N GLN A 111 -9.78 -11.71 5.41
CA GLN A 111 -8.64 -10.97 4.86
C GLN A 111 -8.30 -11.42 3.43
N ALA A 112 -8.31 -12.73 3.18
CA ALA A 112 -8.06 -13.28 1.84
C ALA A 112 -9.11 -12.84 0.82
N GLU A 113 -10.39 -12.83 1.20
CA GLU A 113 -11.46 -12.33 0.33
C GLU A 113 -11.34 -10.82 0.06
N ALA A 114 -10.89 -10.02 1.04
CA ALA A 114 -10.63 -8.60 0.85
C ALA A 114 -9.48 -8.37 -0.16
N GLU A 115 -8.41 -9.14 -0.06
CA GLU A 115 -7.28 -9.09 -0.98
C GLU A 115 -7.66 -9.55 -2.39
N THR A 116 -8.47 -10.60 -2.53
CA THR A 116 -8.99 -11.06 -3.83
C THR A 116 -9.80 -9.94 -4.51
N ARG A 117 -10.73 -9.32 -3.79
CA ARG A 117 -11.54 -8.20 -4.33
C ARG A 117 -10.69 -7.01 -4.74
N LEU A 118 -9.68 -6.67 -3.93
CA LEU A 118 -8.75 -5.59 -4.28
C LEU A 118 -8.00 -5.91 -5.58
N ARG A 119 -7.60 -7.16 -5.82
CA ARG A 119 -6.95 -7.55 -7.09
C ARG A 119 -7.89 -7.37 -8.28
N GLU A 120 -9.15 -7.78 -8.16
CA GLU A 120 -10.16 -7.55 -9.18
C GLU A 120 -10.34 -6.04 -9.46
N ASP A 121 -10.38 -5.22 -8.41
CA ASP A 121 -10.48 -3.76 -8.54
C ASP A 121 -9.24 -3.13 -9.19
N LEU A 122 -8.06 -3.74 -9.02
CA LEU A 122 -6.78 -3.26 -9.55
C LEU A 122 -6.64 -3.48 -11.06
N GLU A 123 -7.30 -4.47 -11.65
CA GLU A 123 -7.16 -4.82 -13.07
C GLU A 123 -7.35 -3.62 -14.01
N LYS A 124 -8.33 -2.75 -13.71
CA LYS A 124 -8.59 -1.55 -14.51
C LYS A 124 -7.47 -0.51 -14.40
N PHE A 125 -6.80 -0.40 -13.24
CA PHE A 125 -5.70 0.53 -13.02
C PHE A 125 -4.41 0.00 -13.63
N GLU A 126 -4.12 -1.29 -13.46
CA GLU A 126 -3.00 -1.99 -14.10
C GLU A 126 -3.07 -1.84 -15.62
N THR A 127 -4.23 -2.16 -16.20
CA THR A 127 -4.50 -1.98 -17.64
C THR A 127 -4.35 -0.54 -18.09
N TYR A 128 -4.81 0.42 -17.28
CA TYR A 128 -4.69 1.84 -17.63
C TYR A 128 -3.23 2.30 -17.65
N VAL A 129 -2.45 1.94 -16.62
CA VAL A 129 -1.03 2.29 -16.52
C VAL A 129 -0.23 1.67 -17.66
N GLU A 130 -0.44 0.38 -17.93
CA GLU A 130 0.23 -0.35 -19.01
C GLU A 130 0.01 0.30 -20.37
N ASN A 131 -1.23 0.73 -20.66
CA ASN A 131 -1.56 1.36 -21.94
C ASN A 131 -1.07 2.82 -22.04
N ALA A 132 -0.97 3.52 -20.91
CA ALA A 132 -0.58 4.92 -20.87
C ALA A 132 0.95 5.11 -20.96
N VAL A 133 1.72 4.13 -20.49
CA VAL A 133 3.20 4.18 -20.49
C VAL A 133 3.75 3.71 -21.84
N GLN A 134 4.71 4.46 -22.38
CA GLN A 134 5.31 4.24 -23.70
C GLN A 134 6.76 3.75 -23.64
N VAL A 135 7.33 3.65 -22.44
CA VAL A 135 8.71 3.25 -22.18
C VAL A 135 8.75 1.95 -21.36
N SER A 136 9.86 1.21 -21.40
CA SER A 136 10.02 0.02 -20.57
C SER A 136 10.08 0.39 -19.07
N LEU A 137 9.42 -0.42 -18.24
CA LEU A 137 9.42 -0.27 -16.79
C LEU A 137 9.98 -1.53 -16.12
N SER A 138 10.60 -1.35 -14.95
CA SER A 138 10.75 -2.43 -13.98
C SER A 138 9.43 -2.74 -13.27
N ASP A 139 9.33 -3.90 -12.62
CA ASP A 139 8.13 -4.29 -11.85
C ASP A 139 7.83 -3.30 -10.72
N ASN A 140 8.86 -2.78 -10.07
CA ASN A 140 8.73 -1.77 -9.01
C ASN A 140 8.24 -0.42 -9.55
N GLN A 141 8.73 0.00 -10.72
CA GLN A 141 8.23 1.21 -11.38
C GLN A 141 6.77 1.05 -11.78
N PHE A 142 6.40 -0.06 -12.43
CA PHE A 142 5.02 -0.36 -12.78
C PHE A 142 4.11 -0.35 -11.54
N SER A 143 4.51 -1.06 -10.49
CA SER A 143 3.74 -1.16 -9.25
C SER A 143 3.55 0.18 -8.54
N ALA A 144 4.59 1.03 -8.50
CA ALA A 144 4.49 2.38 -7.95
C ALA A 144 3.51 3.27 -8.74
N LEU A 145 3.51 3.17 -10.08
CA LEU A 145 2.57 3.90 -10.93
C LEU A 145 1.13 3.41 -10.76
N VAL A 146 0.92 2.11 -10.56
CA VAL A 146 -0.41 1.55 -10.24
C VAL A 146 -0.89 2.06 -8.87
N CYS A 147 -0.05 2.05 -7.84
CA CYS A 147 -0.39 2.63 -6.52
C CYS A 147 -0.78 4.10 -6.60
N PHE A 148 -0.02 4.87 -7.40
CA PHE A 148 -0.27 6.28 -7.65
C PHE A 148 -1.58 6.49 -8.42
N CYS A 149 -1.79 5.75 -9.51
CA CYS A 149 -3.00 5.79 -10.35
C CYS A 149 -4.26 5.40 -9.56
N PHE A 150 -4.17 4.40 -8.68
CA PHE A 150 -5.25 4.02 -7.78
C PHE A 150 -5.69 5.21 -6.91
N ASN A 151 -4.72 5.98 -6.40
CA ASN A 151 -5.02 7.12 -5.52
C ASN A 151 -5.56 8.36 -6.24
N VAL A 152 -4.90 8.76 -7.34
CA VAL A 152 -5.22 10.02 -8.03
C VAL A 152 -6.29 9.83 -9.11
N GLY A 153 -6.66 8.58 -9.38
CA GLY A 153 -7.58 8.18 -10.42
C GLY A 153 -6.92 8.05 -11.79
N PRO A 154 -7.49 7.21 -12.68
CA PRO A 154 -7.14 7.20 -14.09
C PRO A 154 -7.67 8.47 -14.77
N GLY A 155 -7.18 8.78 -15.98
CA GLY A 155 -7.70 9.88 -16.79
C GLY A 155 -6.90 11.19 -16.69
N THR A 156 -7.37 12.21 -17.38
CA THR A 156 -6.66 13.49 -17.56
C THR A 156 -6.52 14.32 -16.28
N GLU A 157 -7.48 14.20 -15.35
CA GLU A 157 -7.42 14.90 -14.06
C GLU A 157 -6.49 14.20 -13.04
N GLY A 158 -6.13 12.94 -13.31
CA GLY A 158 -5.27 12.12 -12.46
C GLY A 158 -4.01 11.68 -13.19
N PHE A 159 -3.77 10.36 -13.26
CA PHE A 159 -2.54 9.79 -13.79
C PHE A 159 -2.26 10.18 -15.25
N GLY A 160 -3.28 10.10 -16.11
CA GLY A 160 -3.16 10.27 -17.56
C GLY A 160 -2.77 11.69 -18.01
N GLY A 161 -3.13 12.72 -17.25
CA GLY A 161 -2.73 14.11 -17.51
C GLY A 161 -1.53 14.59 -16.70
N SER A 162 -0.93 13.70 -15.90
CA SER A 162 0.14 14.09 -14.98
C SER A 162 1.44 14.48 -15.69
N THR A 163 2.14 15.47 -15.14
CA THR A 163 3.51 15.79 -15.57
C THR A 163 4.46 14.61 -15.31
N LEU A 164 4.18 13.81 -14.29
CA LEU A 164 4.85 12.54 -13.99
C LEU A 164 4.85 11.61 -15.22
N LEU A 165 3.66 11.23 -15.73
CA LEU A 165 3.53 10.36 -16.89
C LEU A 165 4.16 10.98 -18.15
N ARG A 166 3.99 12.29 -18.35
CA ARG A 166 4.60 13.01 -19.47
C ARG A 166 6.13 12.90 -19.46
N LEU A 167 6.77 13.10 -18.30
CA LEU A 167 8.23 12.99 -18.18
C LEU A 167 8.69 11.53 -18.34
N LEU A 168 7.95 10.58 -17.79
CA LEU A 168 8.23 9.15 -17.94
C LEU A 168 8.24 8.73 -19.41
N ASN A 169 7.21 9.11 -20.18
CA ASN A 169 7.10 8.78 -21.60
C ASN A 169 8.14 9.50 -22.48
N GLN A 170 8.84 10.50 -21.95
CA GLN A 170 10.00 11.12 -22.60
C GLN A 170 11.32 10.40 -22.25
N GLY A 171 11.26 9.28 -21.52
CA GLY A 171 12.43 8.57 -21.00
C GLY A 171 13.09 9.25 -19.80
N ASN A 172 12.48 10.30 -19.23
CA ASN A 172 13.02 11.00 -18.07
C ASN A 172 12.50 10.38 -16.76
N TYR A 173 13.04 9.21 -16.42
CA TYR A 173 12.64 8.44 -15.23
C TYR A 173 12.87 9.21 -13.93
N GLN A 174 14.01 9.89 -13.78
CA GLN A 174 14.29 10.68 -12.57
C GLN A 174 13.35 11.87 -12.46
N GLY A 175 13.12 12.60 -13.55
CA GLY A 175 12.15 13.70 -13.56
C GLY A 175 10.73 13.24 -13.25
N SER A 176 10.32 12.05 -13.73
CA SER A 176 9.06 11.43 -13.33
C SER A 176 9.03 11.13 -11.83
N ALA A 177 10.11 10.55 -11.28
CA ALA A 177 10.20 10.25 -9.85
C ALA A 177 10.06 11.52 -9.00
N ASP A 178 10.67 12.64 -9.42
CA ASP A 178 10.62 13.92 -8.71
C ASP A 178 9.22 14.56 -8.68
N GLU A 179 8.29 14.09 -9.51
CA GLU A 179 6.91 14.60 -9.57
C GLU A 179 5.98 13.95 -8.53
N PHE A 180 6.28 12.76 -8.00
CA PHE A 180 5.42 12.10 -6.99
C PHE A 180 5.09 13.02 -5.82
N PRO A 181 6.07 13.68 -5.13
CA PRO A 181 5.78 14.50 -3.95
C PRO A 181 4.88 15.72 -4.21
N ARG A 182 4.67 16.10 -5.48
CA ARG A 182 3.82 17.25 -5.85
C ARG A 182 2.34 16.94 -5.75
N TRP A 183 1.98 15.66 -5.80
CA TRP A 183 0.61 15.14 -5.71
C TRP A 183 0.20 14.84 -4.27
N ASN A 184 0.51 15.77 -3.38
CA ASN A 184 0.29 15.62 -1.94
C ASN A 184 -0.76 16.58 -1.38
N LYS A 185 -1.60 17.21 -2.21
CA LYS A 185 -2.45 18.33 -1.76
C LYS A 185 -3.93 17.97 -1.68
N VAL A 186 -4.60 18.49 -0.65
CA VAL A 186 -6.07 18.55 -0.53
C VAL A 186 -6.46 20.02 -0.43
N ASN A 187 -7.41 20.48 -1.25
CA ASN A 187 -7.82 21.90 -1.32
C ASN A 187 -6.64 22.88 -1.49
N GLY A 188 -5.65 22.49 -2.31
CA GLY A 188 -4.45 23.29 -2.60
C GLY A 188 -3.37 23.26 -1.52
N LYS A 189 -3.58 22.57 -0.40
CA LYS A 189 -2.62 22.51 0.72
C LYS A 189 -2.02 21.11 0.89
N PRO A 190 -0.72 20.98 1.19
CA PRO A 190 -0.10 19.68 1.45
C PRO A 190 -0.81 18.92 2.58
N TRP A 191 -1.07 17.64 2.37
CA TRP A 191 -1.64 16.68 3.31
C TRP A 191 -0.56 15.68 3.71
N LEU A 192 -0.38 15.47 5.02
CA LEU A 192 0.72 14.65 5.54
C LEU A 192 0.63 13.21 5.04
N GLY A 193 -0.55 12.59 5.15
CA GLY A 193 -0.77 11.22 4.70
C GLY A 193 -0.49 11.04 3.21
N LEU A 194 -0.84 12.03 2.38
CA LEU A 194 -0.53 11.99 0.95
C LEU A 194 0.97 12.22 0.71
N THR A 195 1.61 13.10 1.48
CA THR A 195 3.06 13.31 1.37
C THR A 195 3.81 12.01 1.63
N ARG A 196 3.44 11.28 2.69
CA ARG A 196 4.01 9.97 3.02
C ARG A 196 3.78 8.95 1.92
N ARG A 197 2.54 8.85 1.43
CA ARG A 197 2.18 7.97 0.32
C ARG A 197 3.00 8.24 -0.92
N ARG A 198 3.11 9.50 -1.33
CA ARG A 198 3.88 9.90 -2.51
C ARG A 198 5.37 9.60 -2.38
N LEU A 199 5.94 9.80 -1.18
CA LEU A 199 7.35 9.46 -0.94
C LEU A 199 7.59 7.96 -0.92
N ALA A 200 6.67 7.17 -0.36
CA ALA A 200 6.74 5.71 -0.41
C ALA A 200 6.68 5.18 -1.86
N GLU A 201 5.74 5.70 -2.66
CA GLU A 201 5.60 5.33 -4.08
C GLU A 201 6.82 5.76 -4.88
N GLN A 202 7.38 6.95 -4.61
CA GLN A 202 8.63 7.41 -5.21
C GLN A 202 9.79 6.48 -4.85
N ALA A 203 9.90 6.07 -3.58
CA ALA A 203 10.94 5.16 -3.13
C ALA A 203 10.82 3.81 -3.83
N LEU A 204 9.62 3.23 -3.90
CA LEU A 204 9.36 2.02 -4.66
C LEU A 204 9.74 2.19 -6.14
N PHE A 205 9.34 3.29 -6.78
CA PHE A 205 9.68 3.59 -8.17
C PHE A 205 11.20 3.67 -8.42
N LEU A 206 11.95 4.15 -7.43
CA LEU A 206 13.41 4.28 -7.45
C LEU A 206 14.16 3.05 -6.91
N ASP A 207 13.46 1.95 -6.64
CA ASP A 207 14.02 0.72 -6.08
C ASP A 207 14.69 0.92 -4.71
N ARG A 208 14.04 1.70 -3.85
CA ARG A 208 14.47 2.02 -2.48
C ARG A 208 13.46 1.49 -1.46
N PRO A 209 13.90 1.20 -0.22
CA PRO A 209 12.99 0.87 0.87
C PRO A 209 11.93 1.96 1.05
N TRP A 210 10.66 1.55 1.04
CA TRP A 210 9.51 2.45 1.15
C TRP A 210 8.81 2.31 2.52
N GLU A 211 9.07 1.22 3.23
CA GLU A 211 8.62 0.93 4.58
C GLU A 211 8.94 2.04 5.59
N PRO A 212 10.09 2.74 5.50
CA PRO A 212 10.38 3.83 6.42
C PRO A 212 9.49 5.08 6.25
N PHE A 213 8.67 5.15 5.19
CA PHE A 213 7.62 6.17 5.05
C PHE A 213 6.28 5.71 5.66
N LEU A 214 6.17 4.42 6.02
CA LEU A 214 5.07 3.87 6.83
C LEU A 214 5.26 4.16 8.32
N THR A 215 6.50 4.20 8.78
CA THR A 215 6.90 4.59 10.13
C THR A 215 7.47 6.01 10.10
N TYR A 216 7.60 6.67 11.26
CA TYR A 216 7.97 8.08 11.31
C TYR A 216 9.46 8.31 11.56
N GLU A 217 10.26 7.25 11.68
CA GLU A 217 11.65 7.41 12.14
C GLU A 217 12.63 7.91 11.06
N GLU A 218 12.30 7.84 9.76
CA GLU A 218 13.30 8.10 8.70
C GLU A 218 13.01 9.24 7.73
N THR A 219 11.98 10.06 7.96
CA THR A 219 11.81 11.30 7.20
C THR A 219 11.63 12.49 8.10
N ASN A 220 12.03 13.66 7.63
CA ASN A 220 12.12 14.94 8.32
C ASN A 220 10.72 15.52 8.71
N ILE A 221 9.86 14.69 9.30
CA ILE A 221 8.53 14.99 9.83
C ILE A 221 8.68 15.11 11.34
N ARG A 222 8.45 16.30 11.88
CA ARG A 222 8.57 16.52 13.33
C ARG A 222 7.45 15.82 14.11
N VAL A 223 7.83 15.18 15.22
CA VAL A 223 6.90 14.64 16.22
C VAL A 223 6.13 15.81 16.84
N LEU A 224 4.79 15.78 16.72
CA LEU A 224 3.95 16.88 17.21
C LEU A 224 3.69 16.73 18.71
N LYS A 225 4.03 17.76 19.47
CA LYS A 225 3.86 17.82 20.92
C LYS A 225 3.82 19.27 21.38
N LEU A 226 3.37 19.49 22.61
CA LEU A 226 3.45 20.80 23.24
C LEU A 226 4.92 21.21 23.41
N THR A 227 5.28 22.40 22.95
CA THR A 227 6.64 22.98 22.99
C THR A 227 6.56 24.48 23.25
N ASP A 228 7.71 25.11 23.55
CA ASP A 228 7.85 26.56 23.65
C ASP A 228 9.03 27.01 22.74
N PRO A 229 8.79 27.76 21.65
CA PRO A 229 7.49 28.24 21.15
C PRO A 229 6.60 27.10 20.65
N LEU A 230 5.28 27.32 20.66
CA LEU A 230 4.29 26.32 20.21
C LEU A 230 4.60 25.83 18.79
N MET A 231 4.45 24.52 18.56
CA MET A 231 4.44 24.00 17.19
C MET A 231 3.25 24.59 16.45
N GLN A 232 3.49 25.07 15.23
CA GLN A 232 2.47 25.65 14.37
C GLN A 232 2.66 25.17 12.94
N GLY A 233 1.56 24.94 12.22
CA GLY A 233 1.62 24.53 10.83
C GLY A 233 0.38 23.78 10.35
N GLU A 234 0.41 23.42 9.08
CA GLU A 234 -0.66 22.65 8.47
C GLU A 234 -0.68 21.20 9.00
N ASP A 235 0.48 20.66 9.39
CA ASP A 235 0.60 19.38 10.10
C ASP A 235 -0.17 19.36 11.43
N VAL A 236 -0.08 20.46 12.20
CA VAL A 236 -0.85 20.63 13.44
C VAL A 236 -2.35 20.79 13.14
N ARG A 237 -2.71 21.55 12.10
CA ARG A 237 -4.12 21.73 11.71
C ARG A 237 -4.77 20.42 11.30
N GLN A 238 -4.04 19.57 10.58
CA GLN A 238 -4.50 18.25 10.15
C GLN A 238 -4.69 17.30 11.34
N LEU A 239 -3.74 17.31 12.27
CA LEU A 239 -3.90 16.61 13.54
C LEU A 239 -5.18 17.02 14.26
N GLN A 240 -5.39 18.33 14.44
CA GLN A 240 -6.59 18.84 15.12
C GLN A 240 -7.88 18.47 14.38
N ALA A 241 -7.89 18.51 13.05
CA ALA A 241 -9.03 18.07 12.25
C ALA A 241 -9.29 16.56 12.38
N ALA A 242 -8.25 15.74 12.44
CA ALA A 242 -8.38 14.30 12.66
C ALA A 242 -8.88 13.98 14.08
N LEU A 243 -8.37 14.67 15.11
CA LEU A 243 -8.87 14.56 16.48
C LEU A 243 -10.36 14.93 16.55
N LYS A 244 -10.77 16.00 15.84
CA LYS A 244 -12.19 16.39 15.73
C LYS A 244 -13.05 15.30 15.10
N ARG A 245 -12.58 14.67 14.01
CA ARG A 245 -13.26 13.49 13.40
C ARG A 245 -13.33 12.30 14.36
N ALA A 246 -12.31 12.10 15.18
CA ALA A 246 -12.27 11.08 16.22
C ALA A 246 -13.12 11.42 17.46
N GLY A 247 -13.93 12.48 17.41
CA GLY A 247 -14.86 12.86 18.48
C GLY A 247 -14.26 13.77 19.56
N MET A 248 -13.05 14.30 19.38
CA MET A 248 -12.46 15.24 20.33
C MET A 248 -13.01 16.65 20.15
N ALA A 249 -13.34 17.33 21.25
CA ALA A 249 -13.78 18.72 21.23
C ALA A 249 -12.58 19.66 21.11
N ILE A 250 -12.19 20.00 19.88
CA ILE A 250 -11.06 20.89 19.59
C ILE A 250 -11.28 21.72 18.33
N GLU A 251 -10.65 22.91 18.29
CA GLU A 251 -10.55 23.75 17.09
C GLU A 251 -9.27 23.45 16.30
N ALA A 252 -9.39 23.47 14.97
CA ALA A 252 -8.27 23.26 14.06
C ALA A 252 -7.60 24.59 13.70
N ASP A 253 -7.01 25.28 14.68
CA ASP A 253 -6.39 26.59 14.53
C ASP A 253 -4.96 26.54 13.95
N GLY A 254 -4.33 25.36 13.94
CA GLY A 254 -2.97 25.13 13.47
C GLY A 254 -1.88 25.37 14.52
N TYR A 255 -2.22 25.54 15.80
CA TYR A 255 -1.29 25.73 16.92
C TYR A 255 -1.40 24.59 17.94
N PHE A 256 -0.27 23.93 18.24
CA PHE A 256 -0.25 22.82 19.18
C PHE A 256 -0.14 23.38 20.61
N GLY A 257 -1.28 23.85 21.13
CA GLY A 257 -1.41 24.34 22.50
C GLY A 257 -1.86 23.27 23.50
N LYS A 258 -2.10 23.68 24.76
CA LYS A 258 -2.60 22.80 25.84
C LYS A 258 -3.92 22.09 25.49
N GLY A 259 -4.79 22.75 24.72
CA GLY A 259 -6.02 22.14 24.22
C GLY A 259 -5.75 20.96 23.29
N THR A 260 -4.79 21.11 22.36
CA THR A 260 -4.35 20.03 21.47
C THR A 260 -3.70 18.90 22.25
N GLU A 261 -2.80 19.21 23.19
CA GLU A 261 -2.20 18.18 24.04
C GLU A 261 -3.26 17.37 24.82
N THR A 262 -4.27 18.05 25.39
CA THR A 262 -5.36 17.41 26.13
C THR A 262 -6.19 16.49 25.23
N ALA A 263 -6.55 16.97 24.03
CA ALA A 263 -7.28 16.16 23.05
C ALA A 263 -6.47 14.94 22.58
N VAL A 264 -5.15 15.10 22.38
CA VAL A 264 -4.26 13.97 22.04
C VAL A 264 -4.24 12.94 23.17
N LYS A 265 -4.09 13.35 24.42
CA LYS A 265 -4.11 12.43 25.58
C LYS A 265 -5.44 11.69 25.70
N GLN A 266 -6.55 12.38 25.48
CA GLN A 266 -7.89 11.77 25.47
C GLN A 266 -8.04 10.74 24.36
N PHE A 267 -7.62 11.09 23.15
CA PHE A 267 -7.63 10.17 22.02
C PHE A 267 -6.75 8.95 22.27
N GLN A 268 -5.52 9.14 22.75
CA GLN A 268 -4.60 8.07 23.10
C GLN A 268 -5.22 7.13 24.15
N ALA A 269 -5.84 7.67 25.20
CA ALA A 269 -6.53 6.88 26.20
C ALA A 269 -7.72 6.07 25.61
N GLN A 270 -8.51 6.66 24.70
CA GLN A 270 -9.62 5.97 24.03
C GLN A 270 -9.14 4.83 23.13
N LYS A 271 -7.92 4.94 22.59
CA LYS A 271 -7.31 3.96 21.69
C LYS A 271 -6.37 2.99 22.40
N SER A 272 -6.37 2.99 23.75
CA SER A 272 -5.48 2.16 24.57
C SER A 272 -3.99 2.37 24.27
N LEU A 273 -3.61 3.59 23.90
CA LEU A 273 -2.23 4.03 23.68
C LEU A 273 -1.66 4.69 24.94
N ASN A 274 -0.34 4.88 24.97
CA ASN A 274 0.30 5.70 26.01
C ASN A 274 -0.20 7.15 25.91
N ALA A 275 -0.90 7.64 26.94
CA ALA A 275 -1.52 8.96 26.97
C ALA A 275 -0.54 10.07 27.36
N ASP A 276 0.55 10.22 26.61
CA ASP A 276 1.64 11.17 26.86
C ASP A 276 1.45 12.54 26.19
N GLY A 277 0.47 12.69 25.30
CA GLY A 277 0.23 13.94 24.55
C GLY A 277 1.19 14.14 23.39
N ILE A 278 2.00 13.13 23.06
CA ILE A 278 2.95 13.13 21.96
C ILE A 278 2.36 12.38 20.78
N VAL A 279 2.29 13.05 19.64
CA VAL A 279 1.72 12.49 18.42
C VAL A 279 2.82 11.82 17.61
N GLY A 280 3.14 10.60 18.05
CA GLY A 280 3.98 9.63 17.33
C GLY A 280 3.16 8.73 16.39
N ASP A 281 3.79 7.65 15.95
CA ASP A 281 3.36 6.79 14.84
C ASP A 281 1.98 6.19 15.04
N GLU A 282 1.79 5.56 16.20
CA GLU A 282 0.59 4.82 16.50
C GLU A 282 -0.63 5.74 16.61
N ALA A 283 -0.45 6.91 17.25
CA ALA A 283 -1.51 7.91 17.33
C ALA A 283 -1.90 8.42 15.94
N ARG A 284 -0.94 8.68 15.05
CA ARG A 284 -1.22 9.17 13.70
C ARG A 284 -1.84 8.13 12.79
N LYS A 285 -1.36 6.88 12.87
CA LYS A 285 -1.96 5.74 12.17
C LYS A 285 -3.44 5.62 12.52
N GLN A 286 -3.77 5.67 13.81
CA GLN A 286 -5.17 5.60 14.26
C GLN A 286 -6.01 6.86 13.93
N LEU A 287 -5.36 7.97 13.60
CA LEU A 287 -6.01 9.21 13.13
C LEU A 287 -6.11 9.30 11.60
N GLY A 288 -5.48 8.38 10.86
CA GLY A 288 -5.40 8.41 9.40
C GLY A 288 -4.56 9.59 8.87
N LEU A 289 -3.43 9.87 9.53
CA LEU A 289 -2.51 10.98 9.22
C LEU A 289 -1.19 10.53 8.57
#